data_AF-A0A1V4EF69-F1
#
_entry.id   AF-A0A1V4EF69-F1
#
_cell.length_a   1.000
_cell.length_b   1.000
_cell.length_c   1.000
_cell.angle_alpha   90.00
_cell.angle_beta   90.00
_cell.angle_gamma   90.00
#
_symmetry.space_group_name_H-M   'P 1'
#
loop_
_entity.id
_entity.type
_entity.pdbx_description
1 polymer ?
#
loop_
_entity_poly.entity_id
_entity_poly.type
_entity_poly.pdbx_seq_one_letter_code
_entity_poly.pdbx_strand_id
1 'polypeptide(L)'
;MEGPFIRIEDSGEVVPLRPDVTTIGRGRGVDVRLTDPSVSRLHAEFVRRGPYLYVVDLGLSRNGTRVNGRPIARRVLDDGDVVSFGAARARVGGIPREDLAPEVELRRAAAPELTRREVDVLTSLCRPALSDEAFVAPATAREIADDLVVTEAAVKQHLLRLYQKFRIPEGTNRRTRLANEVVALGLVRPTPVVPPQRATGPAEPEPQPQPRTSAGRRAS
;
A
#
# COMPACT_ATOMS: atom_id res chain seq x y z
N MET A 1 10.63 -18.73 -15.78
CA MET A 1 9.74 -17.95 -14.90
C MET A 1 9.64 -16.57 -15.51
N GLU A 2 8.45 -16.17 -15.96
CA GLU A 2 8.23 -14.78 -16.40
C GLU A 2 7.88 -13.94 -15.16
N GLY A 3 8.80 -13.08 -14.75
CA GLY A 3 8.58 -12.05 -13.72
C GLY A 3 9.29 -12.29 -12.39
N PRO A 4 9.13 -11.33 -11.45
CA PRO A 4 9.83 -11.34 -10.16
C PRO A 4 9.45 -12.54 -9.30
N PHE A 5 10.44 -13.08 -8.60
CA PHE A 5 10.30 -14.17 -7.65
C PHE A 5 11.13 -13.91 -6.40
N ILE A 6 10.86 -14.68 -5.36
CA ILE A 6 11.75 -14.80 -4.20
C ILE A 6 12.21 -16.25 -4.07
N ARG A 7 13.47 -16.42 -3.68
CA ARG A 7 14.05 -17.70 -3.28
C ARG A 7 14.23 -17.69 -1.77
N ILE A 8 13.53 -18.56 -1.06
CA ILE A 8 13.65 -18.72 0.39
C ILE A 8 15.00 -19.39 0.68
N GLU A 9 15.86 -18.79 1.52
CA GLU A 9 17.22 -19.30 1.74
C GLU A 9 17.23 -20.65 2.46
N ASP A 10 16.32 -20.86 3.41
CA ASP A 10 16.30 -22.08 4.24
C ASP A 10 15.79 -23.32 3.48
N SER A 11 14.79 -23.17 2.61
CA SER A 11 14.20 -24.28 1.84
C SER A 11 14.72 -24.37 0.40
N GLY A 12 15.34 -23.32 -0.12
CA GLY A 12 15.69 -23.17 -1.53
C GLY A 12 14.48 -22.99 -2.46
N GLU A 13 13.26 -22.99 -1.91
CA GLU A 13 12.01 -22.86 -2.65
C GLU A 13 11.96 -21.52 -3.38
N VAL A 14 11.55 -21.57 -4.66
CA VAL A 14 11.37 -20.37 -5.48
C VAL A 14 9.88 -20.12 -5.65
N VAL A 15 9.45 -18.96 -5.16
CA VAL A 15 8.04 -18.55 -5.18
C VAL A 15 7.88 -17.33 -6.09
N PRO A 16 7.08 -17.42 -7.17
CA PRO A 16 6.79 -16.28 -8.03
C PRO A 16 5.93 -15.24 -7.29
N LEU A 17 6.21 -13.96 -7.52
CA LEU A 17 5.43 -12.87 -6.93
C LEU A 17 4.21 -12.54 -7.80
N ARG A 18 3.06 -12.38 -7.15
CA ARG A 18 1.79 -12.00 -7.78
C ARG A 18 1.90 -10.63 -8.47
N PRO A 19 1.08 -10.33 -9.50
CA PRO A 19 1.16 -9.07 -10.26
C PRO A 19 0.98 -7.78 -9.45
N ASP A 20 0.23 -7.81 -8.35
CA ASP A 20 -0.05 -6.63 -7.52
C ASP A 20 0.62 -6.70 -6.14
N VAL A 21 0.16 -7.64 -5.30
CA VAL A 21 0.59 -7.77 -3.90
C VAL A 21 0.81 -9.24 -3.60
N THR A 22 1.90 -9.54 -2.91
CA THR A 22 2.20 -10.86 -2.34
C THR A 22 2.46 -10.70 -0.85
N THR A 23 1.59 -11.25 -0.02
CA THR A 23 1.67 -11.20 1.43
C THR A 23 2.61 -12.28 1.99
N ILE A 24 3.43 -11.90 2.98
CA ILE A 24 4.43 -12.75 3.62
C ILE A 24 4.13 -12.86 5.11
N GLY A 25 4.17 -14.07 5.66
CA GLY A 25 4.01 -14.29 7.10
C GLY A 25 4.01 -15.77 7.48
N ARG A 26 3.77 -16.08 8.74
CA ARG A 26 3.60 -17.48 9.20
C ARG A 26 2.16 -17.96 9.26
N GLY A 27 1.21 -17.05 9.07
CA GLY A 27 -0.23 -17.33 9.10
C GLY A 27 -0.65 -18.25 7.97
N ARG A 28 -1.86 -18.80 8.05
CA ARG A 28 -2.40 -19.65 6.97
C ARG A 28 -3.03 -18.85 5.82
N GLY A 29 -3.32 -17.56 6.02
CA GLY A 29 -3.98 -16.70 5.04
C GLY A 29 -3.03 -15.76 4.28
N VAL A 30 -1.73 -16.07 4.24
CA VAL A 30 -0.74 -15.31 3.46
C VAL A 30 -0.38 -16.07 2.18
N ASP A 31 0.07 -15.34 1.17
CA ASP A 31 0.47 -15.91 -0.12
C ASP A 31 1.75 -16.76 0.01
N VAL A 32 2.73 -16.27 0.78
CA VAL A 32 3.96 -17.01 1.07
C VAL A 32 4.09 -17.23 2.57
N ARG A 33 4.02 -18.50 2.95
CA ARG A 33 4.07 -18.92 4.34
C ARG A 33 5.49 -19.30 4.74
N LEU A 34 6.06 -18.54 5.66
CA LEU A 34 7.34 -18.86 6.30
C LEU A 34 7.08 -19.59 7.63
N THR A 35 7.84 -20.65 7.91
CA THR A 35 7.65 -21.48 9.11
C THR A 35 8.36 -20.95 10.36
N ASP A 36 9.27 -19.99 10.19
CA ASP A 36 10.10 -19.48 11.27
C ASP A 36 9.27 -18.77 12.37
N PRO A 37 9.48 -19.09 13.67
CA PRO A 37 8.71 -18.52 14.78
C PRO A 37 8.88 -17.00 14.96
N SER A 38 10.01 -16.43 14.51
CA SER A 38 10.30 -15.00 14.58
C SER A 38 9.53 -14.19 13.54
N VAL A 39 8.89 -14.85 12.56
CA VAL A 39 8.02 -14.25 11.55
C VAL A 39 6.63 -14.03 12.14
N SER A 40 6.01 -12.88 11.86
CA SER A 40 4.64 -12.60 12.30
C SER A 40 3.60 -13.29 11.42
N ARG A 41 2.37 -13.49 11.93
CA ARG A 41 1.30 -14.17 11.16
C ARG A 41 1.06 -13.50 9.82
N LEU A 42 1.06 -12.17 9.83
CA LEU A 42 1.12 -11.28 8.69
C LEU A 42 2.29 -10.33 8.97
N HIS A 43 3.35 -10.38 8.18
CA HIS A 43 4.63 -9.72 8.48
C HIS A 43 4.89 -8.56 7.53
N ALA A 44 4.85 -8.84 6.23
CA ALA A 44 5.25 -7.90 5.20
C ALA A 44 4.50 -8.21 3.90
N GLU A 45 4.62 -7.31 2.94
CA GLU A 45 4.13 -7.51 1.58
C GLU A 45 5.19 -7.12 0.58
N PHE A 46 5.25 -7.87 -0.52
CA PHE A 46 5.85 -7.40 -1.75
C PHE A 46 4.77 -6.73 -2.60
N VAL A 47 5.04 -5.53 -3.08
CA VAL A 47 4.10 -4.74 -3.89
C VAL A 47 4.75 -4.43 -5.23
N ARG A 48 4.09 -4.81 -6.32
CA ARG A 48 4.52 -4.49 -7.68
C ARG A 48 3.73 -3.30 -8.20
N ARG A 49 4.42 -2.28 -8.71
CA ARG A 49 3.83 -1.10 -9.35
C ARG A 49 4.68 -0.66 -10.53
N GLY A 50 4.15 -0.83 -11.73
CA GLY A 50 4.90 -0.59 -12.96
C GLY A 50 6.20 -1.40 -12.98
N PRO A 51 7.36 -0.78 -13.21
CA PRO A 51 8.66 -1.47 -13.26
C PRO A 51 9.28 -1.71 -11.87
N TYR A 52 8.61 -1.31 -10.79
CA TYR A 52 9.17 -1.35 -9.44
C TYR A 52 8.57 -2.47 -8.60
N LEU A 53 9.44 -3.11 -7.83
CA LEU A 53 9.08 -4.01 -6.74
C LEU A 53 9.44 -3.36 -5.42
N TYR A 54 8.48 -3.29 -4.50
CA TYR A 54 8.68 -2.79 -3.14
C TYR A 54 8.53 -3.92 -2.14
N VAL A 55 9.23 -3.82 -1.03
CA VAL A 55 8.86 -4.52 0.21
C VAL A 55 8.32 -3.50 1.22
N VAL A 56 7.25 -3.89 1.90
CA VAL A 56 6.58 -3.10 2.94
C VAL A 56 6.45 -3.95 4.20
N ASP A 57 7.00 -3.46 5.32
CA ASP A 57 6.78 -4.03 6.65
C ASP A 57 5.39 -3.60 7.14
N LEU A 58 4.57 -4.54 7.59
CA LEU A 58 3.20 -4.24 8.03
C LEU A 58 3.10 -3.77 9.48
N GLY A 59 4.23 -3.56 10.16
CA GLY A 59 4.29 -3.01 11.52
C GLY A 59 3.79 -3.95 12.63
N LEU A 60 3.00 -4.99 12.30
CA LEU A 60 2.59 -6.07 13.22
C LEU A 60 3.78 -6.95 13.65
N SER A 61 4.93 -6.77 13.02
CA SER A 61 6.14 -7.53 13.27
C SER A 61 7.00 -6.98 14.39
N ARG A 62 7.22 -7.81 15.42
CA ARG A 62 8.12 -7.52 16.55
C ARG A 62 9.58 -7.39 16.11
N ASN A 63 10.02 -8.17 15.13
CA ASN A 63 11.41 -8.18 14.65
C ASN A 63 11.65 -7.28 13.44
N GLY A 64 10.57 -6.97 12.72
CA GLY A 64 10.56 -6.13 11.52
C GLY A 64 11.20 -6.76 10.30
N THR A 65 11.06 -6.03 9.20
CA THR A 65 11.63 -6.38 7.90
C THR A 65 12.94 -5.64 7.68
N ARG A 66 13.94 -6.34 7.14
CA ARG A 66 15.23 -5.77 6.76
C ARG A 66 15.53 -6.07 5.31
N VAL A 67 16.23 -5.16 4.64
CA VAL A 67 16.80 -5.39 3.31
C VAL A 67 18.30 -5.19 3.42
N ASN A 68 19.07 -6.21 3.03
CA ASN A 68 20.53 -6.23 3.13
C ASN A 68 21.02 -5.81 4.54
N GLY A 69 20.34 -6.31 5.58
CA GLY A 69 20.66 -6.06 6.99
C GLY A 69 20.10 -4.76 7.58
N ARG A 70 19.64 -3.80 6.75
CA ARG A 70 19.09 -2.53 7.21
C ARG A 70 17.60 -2.64 7.50
N PRO A 71 17.12 -2.22 8.69
CA PRO A 71 15.69 -2.20 8.99
C PRO A 71 14.98 -1.18 8.12
N ILE A 72 13.86 -1.58 7.56
CA ILE A 72 13.02 -0.74 6.71
C ILE A 72 11.57 -0.83 7.18
N ALA A 73 10.80 0.19 6.84
CA ALA A 73 9.35 0.08 6.78
C ALA A 73 8.88 -0.07 5.34
N ARG A 74 9.58 0.60 4.42
CA ARG A 74 9.35 0.45 2.99
C ARG A 74 10.63 0.71 2.21
N ARG A 75 10.87 -0.11 1.18
CA ARG A 75 12.02 0.03 0.28
C ARG A 75 11.74 -0.57 -1.10
N VAL A 76 12.26 0.06 -2.15
CA VAL A 76 12.35 -0.54 -3.50
C VAL A 76 13.45 -1.60 -3.51
N LEU A 77 13.18 -2.71 -4.17
CA LEU A 77 14.07 -3.83 -4.28
C LEU A 77 14.74 -3.88 -5.63
N ASP A 78 16.01 -4.26 -5.61
CA ASP A 78 16.78 -4.61 -6.78
C ASP A 78 16.95 -6.14 -6.92
N ASP A 79 17.28 -6.57 -8.13
CA ASP A 79 17.60 -7.97 -8.39
C ASP A 79 18.81 -8.39 -7.54
N GLY A 80 18.67 -9.50 -6.80
CA GLY A 80 19.69 -10.01 -5.90
C GLY A 80 19.60 -9.50 -4.46
N ASP A 81 18.73 -8.53 -4.14
CA ASP A 81 18.51 -8.06 -2.77
C ASP A 81 18.08 -9.21 -1.84
N VAL A 82 18.57 -9.17 -0.59
CA VAL A 82 18.20 -10.13 0.45
C VAL A 82 17.26 -9.45 1.45
N VAL A 83 16.04 -9.97 1.54
CA VAL A 83 15.03 -9.53 2.50
C VAL A 83 15.02 -10.48 3.69
N SER A 84 15.04 -9.94 4.90
CA SER A 84 14.91 -10.70 6.14
C SER A 84 13.61 -10.36 6.86
N PHE A 85 12.86 -11.38 7.24
CA PHE A 85 11.60 -11.30 7.99
C PHE A 85 11.84 -11.92 9.37
N GLY A 86 12.33 -11.13 10.33
CA GLY A 86 12.97 -11.70 11.51
C GLY A 86 14.24 -12.49 11.12
N ALA A 87 14.30 -13.76 11.47
CA ALA A 87 15.42 -14.65 11.15
C ALA A 87 15.31 -15.31 9.75
N ALA A 88 14.09 -15.44 9.21
CA ALA A 88 13.89 -16.01 7.88
C ALA A 88 14.37 -15.06 6.78
N ARG A 89 15.01 -15.60 5.74
CA ARG A 89 15.60 -14.80 4.65
C ARG A 89 15.13 -15.27 3.28
N ALA A 90 14.95 -14.33 2.38
CA ALA A 90 14.61 -14.60 0.99
C ALA A 90 15.39 -13.68 0.07
N ARG A 91 15.93 -14.24 -1.01
CA ARG A 91 16.61 -13.50 -2.08
C ARG A 91 15.65 -13.17 -3.21
N VAL A 92 15.64 -11.92 -3.63
CA VAL A 92 14.80 -11.42 -4.72
C VAL A 92 15.49 -11.68 -6.06
N GLY A 93 14.71 -12.07 -7.07
CA GLY A 93 15.21 -12.29 -8.43
C GLY A 93 14.14 -12.05 -9.49
N GLY A 94 14.56 -11.99 -10.75
CA GLY A 94 13.65 -11.83 -11.89
C GLY A 94 13.01 -10.44 -11.96
N ILE A 95 13.59 -9.44 -11.31
CA ILE A 95 13.19 -8.05 -11.53
C ILE A 95 13.74 -7.65 -12.90
N PRO A 96 12.89 -7.29 -13.88
CA PRO A 96 13.36 -6.87 -15.19
C PRO A 96 14.34 -5.71 -15.02
N ARG A 97 15.58 -5.92 -15.43
CA ARG A 97 16.40 -4.85 -15.97
C ARG A 97 15.94 -4.70 -17.41
N GLU A 98 14.78 -4.08 -17.61
CA GLU A 98 14.63 -3.39 -18.88
C GLU A 98 15.80 -2.39 -18.94
N ASP A 99 16.31 -2.06 -20.12
CA ASP A 99 17.18 -0.89 -20.30
C ASP A 99 16.36 0.34 -19.91
N LEU A 100 16.23 0.51 -18.60
CA LEU A 100 15.41 1.50 -17.97
C LEU A 100 16.02 2.80 -18.44
N ALA A 101 15.25 3.54 -19.26
CA ALA A 101 15.64 4.87 -19.68
C ALA A 101 16.20 5.61 -18.45
N PRO A 102 17.27 6.41 -18.57
CA PRO A 102 17.97 7.02 -17.43
C PRO A 102 17.04 7.65 -16.38
N GLU A 103 15.85 8.08 -16.80
CA GLU A 103 14.77 8.61 -15.97
C GLU A 103 14.16 7.59 -14.98
N VAL A 104 14.02 6.30 -15.34
CA VAL A 104 13.49 5.25 -14.46
C VAL A 104 14.56 4.76 -13.47
N GLU A 105 15.81 4.62 -13.91
CA GLU A 105 16.95 4.38 -13.02
C GLU A 105 17.07 5.51 -11.98
N LEU A 106 16.92 6.76 -12.42
CA LEU A 106 16.90 7.95 -11.57
C LEU A 106 15.73 7.91 -10.57
N ARG A 107 14.53 7.51 -11.00
CA ARG A 107 13.36 7.33 -10.12
C ARG A 107 13.54 6.18 -9.13
N ARG A 108 14.18 5.07 -9.52
CA ARG A 108 14.53 3.95 -8.61
C ARG A 108 15.51 4.40 -7.54
N ALA A 109 16.59 5.06 -7.95
CA ALA A 109 17.56 5.67 -7.05
C ALA A 109 16.96 6.80 -6.19
N ALA A 110 15.87 7.42 -6.66
CA ALA A 110 15.13 8.43 -5.90
C ALA A 110 14.12 7.85 -4.90
N ALA A 111 13.72 6.57 -5.03
CA ALA A 111 12.78 5.96 -4.10
C ALA A 111 13.43 5.81 -2.73
N PRO A 112 12.99 6.57 -1.72
CA PRO A 112 13.76 6.70 -0.50
C PRO A 112 13.58 5.46 0.40
N GLU A 113 14.66 5.10 1.10
CA GLU A 113 14.56 4.17 2.23
C GLU A 113 13.77 4.84 3.36
N LEU A 114 12.63 4.25 3.71
CA LEU A 114 11.76 4.80 4.74
C LEU A 114 11.87 3.98 6.02
N THR A 115 12.04 4.70 7.13
CA THR A 115 11.86 4.17 8.47
C THR A 115 10.37 4.03 8.79
N ARG A 116 10.05 3.24 9.83
CA ARG A 116 8.67 3.06 10.30
C ARG A 116 8.00 4.39 10.61
N ARG A 117 8.68 5.25 11.36
CA ARG A 117 8.12 6.55 11.74
C ARG A 117 7.87 7.48 10.56
N GLU A 118 8.71 7.40 9.53
CA GLU A 118 8.51 8.16 8.30
C GLU A 118 7.29 7.66 7.51
N VAL A 119 7.08 6.33 7.45
CA VAL A 119 5.88 5.75 6.84
C VAL A 119 4.62 6.15 7.61
N ASP A 120 4.64 6.15 8.93
CA ASP A 120 3.51 6.59 9.76
C ASP A 120 3.15 8.05 9.45
N VAL A 121 4.17 8.93 9.40
CA VAL A 121 3.99 10.35 9.06
C VAL A 121 3.44 10.51 7.65
N LEU A 122 3.92 9.76 6.66
CA LEU A 122 3.39 9.80 5.30
C LEU A 122 1.96 9.28 5.19
N THR A 123 1.64 8.22 5.94
CA THR A 123 0.29 7.65 5.98
C THR A 123 -0.69 8.66 6.57
N SER A 124 -0.34 9.26 7.71
CA SER A 124 -1.15 10.30 8.32
C SER A 124 -1.23 11.57 7.46
N LEU A 125 -0.13 11.97 6.81
CA LEU A 125 -0.10 13.10 5.87
C LEU A 125 -1.10 12.92 4.73
N CYS A 126 -1.14 11.72 4.17
CA CYS A 126 -2.00 11.40 3.04
C CYS A 126 -3.43 11.04 3.45
N ARG A 127 -3.71 10.74 4.74
CA ARG A 127 -5.02 10.28 5.20
C ARG A 127 -6.21 11.15 4.74
N PRO A 128 -6.15 12.49 4.77
CA PRO A 128 -7.27 13.32 4.27
C PRO A 128 -7.52 13.12 2.77
N ALA A 129 -6.47 12.92 1.98
CA ALA A 129 -6.57 12.58 0.55
C ALA A 129 -7.03 11.13 0.28
N LEU A 130 -7.25 10.34 1.34
CA LEU A 130 -7.86 9.00 1.29
C LEU A 130 -9.36 9.02 1.67
N SER A 131 -9.93 10.18 2.04
CA SER A 131 -11.37 10.36 2.24
C SER A 131 -12.08 10.66 0.91
N ASP A 132 -13.40 10.42 0.84
CA ASP A 132 -14.26 10.34 -0.37
C ASP A 132 -14.34 11.61 -1.27
N GLU A 133 -13.47 12.60 -1.10
CA GLU A 133 -13.46 13.84 -1.88
C GLU A 133 -12.23 13.94 -2.82
N ALA A 134 -12.48 14.30 -4.07
CA ALA A 134 -11.42 14.55 -5.04
C ALA A 134 -10.63 15.83 -4.66
N PHE A 135 -9.31 15.68 -4.45
CA PHE A 135 -8.36 16.77 -4.15
C PHE A 135 -8.48 17.42 -2.76
N VAL A 136 -8.47 16.61 -1.70
CA VAL A 136 -8.28 17.11 -0.32
C VAL A 136 -6.82 17.48 -0.06
N ALA A 137 -6.59 18.63 0.60
CA ALA A 137 -5.26 19.02 1.05
C ALA A 137 -4.69 17.98 2.03
N PRO A 138 -3.38 17.67 1.97
CA PRO A 138 -2.78 16.72 2.92
C PRO A 138 -2.81 17.27 4.35
N ALA A 139 -2.75 16.36 5.32
CA ALA A 139 -2.95 16.68 6.73
C ALA A 139 -2.00 17.78 7.24
N THR A 140 -2.49 18.53 8.21
CA THR A 140 -1.69 19.54 8.90
C THR A 140 -0.64 18.89 9.81
N ALA A 141 0.45 19.62 10.11
CA ALA A 141 1.45 19.09 11.06
C ALA A 141 0.84 18.81 12.45
N ARG A 142 -0.19 19.58 12.81
CA ARG A 142 -1.00 19.38 14.00
C ARG A 142 -1.85 18.12 13.91
N GLU A 143 -2.60 17.93 12.83
CA GLU A 143 -3.39 16.71 12.61
C GLU A 143 -2.53 15.44 12.63
N ILE A 144 -1.34 15.48 12.02
CA ILE A 144 -0.39 14.35 12.07
C ILE A 144 0.13 14.12 13.49
N ALA A 145 0.36 15.20 14.25
CA ALA A 145 0.84 15.11 15.63
C ALA A 145 -0.24 14.47 16.53
N ASP A 146 -1.50 14.89 16.36
CA ASP A 146 -2.65 14.37 17.08
C ASP A 146 -2.88 12.89 16.76
N ASP A 147 -2.85 12.51 15.47
CA ASP A 147 -3.02 11.12 15.04
C ASP A 147 -1.91 10.19 15.55
N LEU A 148 -0.66 10.66 15.48
CA LEU A 148 0.50 9.86 15.86
C LEU A 148 0.90 10.02 17.33
N VAL A 149 0.10 10.74 18.11
CA VAL A 149 0.28 11.05 19.54
C VAL A 149 1.71 11.51 19.86
N VAL A 150 2.17 12.55 19.16
CA VAL A 150 3.49 13.18 19.35
C VAL A 150 3.41 14.70 19.26
N THR A 151 4.54 15.39 19.45
CA THR A 151 4.60 16.85 19.31
C THR A 151 4.64 17.29 17.85
N GLU A 152 4.07 18.47 17.55
CA GLU A 152 4.19 19.11 16.22
C GLU A 152 5.65 19.32 15.81
N ALA A 153 6.54 19.60 16.77
CA ALA A 153 7.97 19.75 16.51
C ALA A 153 8.59 18.45 15.98
N ALA A 154 8.25 17.30 16.56
CA ALA A 154 8.69 16.00 16.07
C ALA A 154 8.19 15.74 14.64
N VAL A 155 6.91 16.04 14.36
CA VAL A 155 6.34 15.92 13.02
C VAL A 155 7.08 16.81 12.01
N LYS A 156 7.36 18.08 12.36
CA LYS A 156 8.13 19.00 11.50
C LYS A 156 9.53 18.45 11.21
N GLN A 157 10.21 17.85 12.20
CA GLN A 157 11.51 17.20 12.00
C GLN A 157 11.43 15.97 11.07
N HIS A 158 10.37 15.17 11.16
CA HIS A 158 10.14 14.07 10.21
C HIS A 158 9.84 14.59 8.81
N LEU A 159 9.01 15.61 8.67
CA LEU A 159 8.70 16.24 7.38
C LEU A 159 9.94 16.84 6.71
N LEU A 160 10.83 17.50 7.47
CA LEU A 160 12.09 18.01 6.93
C LEU A 160 12.97 16.90 6.34
N ARG A 161 13.13 15.79 7.06
CA ARG A 161 13.86 14.61 6.57
C ARG A 161 13.20 14.01 5.34
N LEU A 162 11.87 13.92 5.33
CA LEU A 162 11.11 13.46 4.17
C LEU A 162 11.32 14.39 2.96
N TYR A 163 11.27 15.71 3.12
CA TYR A 163 11.54 16.63 2.00
C TYR A 163 12.94 16.43 1.42
N GLN A 164 13.94 16.18 2.26
CA GLN A 164 15.30 15.88 1.79
C GLN A 164 15.35 14.55 1.03
N LYS A 165 14.78 13.48 1.61
CA LYS A 165 14.75 12.13 1.02
C LYS A 165 14.03 12.10 -0.34
N PHE A 166 12.90 12.79 -0.45
CA PHE A 166 12.11 12.91 -1.68
C PHE A 166 12.55 14.07 -2.58
N ARG A 167 13.64 14.78 -2.23
CA ARG A 167 14.20 15.91 -2.98
C ARG A 167 13.15 17.00 -3.30
N ILE A 168 12.24 17.27 -2.36
CA ILE A 168 11.18 18.28 -2.50
C ILE A 168 11.76 19.69 -2.27
N PRO A 169 11.78 20.57 -3.31
CA PRO A 169 12.35 21.90 -3.20
C PRO A 169 11.65 22.76 -2.15
N GLU A 170 12.35 23.75 -1.61
CA GLU A 170 11.75 24.77 -0.76
C GLU A 170 10.67 25.57 -1.51
N GLY A 171 9.83 26.31 -0.77
CA GLY A 171 8.75 27.11 -1.34
C GLY A 171 7.36 26.74 -0.84
N THR A 172 6.33 27.16 -1.56
CA THR A 172 4.94 26.92 -1.18
C THR A 172 4.54 25.46 -1.42
N ASN A 173 3.47 25.02 -0.75
CA ASN A 173 2.82 23.72 -0.98
C ASN A 173 3.74 22.49 -0.89
N ARG A 174 4.84 22.54 -0.11
CA ARG A 174 5.79 21.42 0.05
C ARG A 174 5.12 20.12 0.49
N ARG A 175 4.13 20.20 1.40
CA ARG A 175 3.35 19.03 1.85
C ARG A 175 2.54 18.40 0.71
N THR A 176 1.87 19.22 -0.10
CA THR A 176 1.11 18.75 -1.27
C THR A 176 2.03 18.09 -2.29
N ARG A 177 3.19 18.69 -2.57
CA ARG A 177 4.20 18.09 -3.45
C ARG A 177 4.71 16.75 -2.91
N LEU A 178 5.02 16.67 -1.61
CA LEU A 178 5.41 15.42 -0.97
C LEU A 178 4.30 14.36 -1.05
N ALA A 179 3.05 14.72 -0.76
CA ALA A 179 1.92 13.79 -0.84
C ALA A 179 1.72 13.26 -2.26
N ASN A 180 1.76 14.14 -3.28
CA ASN A 180 1.67 13.76 -4.68
C ASN A 180 2.80 12.82 -5.09
N GLU A 181 4.04 13.11 -4.68
CA GLU A 181 5.20 12.28 -4.96
C GLU A 181 5.08 10.89 -4.33
N VAL A 182 4.63 10.82 -3.08
CA VAL A 182 4.42 9.57 -2.34
C VAL A 182 3.31 8.72 -2.97
N VAL A 183 2.25 9.35 -3.48
CA VAL A 183 1.19 8.67 -4.24
C VAL A 183 1.69 8.20 -5.61
N ALA A 184 2.45 9.04 -6.33
CA ALA A 184 3.02 8.69 -7.62
C ALA A 184 3.99 7.50 -7.54
N LEU A 185 4.79 7.43 -6.45
CA LEU A 185 5.67 6.31 -6.15
C LEU A 185 4.91 5.08 -5.58
N GLY A 186 3.59 5.19 -5.38
CA GLY A 186 2.75 4.12 -4.82
C GLY A 186 3.12 3.74 -3.38
N LEU A 187 3.80 4.63 -2.65
CA LEU A 187 4.25 4.43 -1.27
C LEU A 187 3.08 4.42 -0.29
N VAL A 188 2.05 5.20 -0.59
CA VAL A 188 0.74 5.18 0.06
C VAL A 188 -0.32 4.90 -1.00
N ARG A 189 -1.29 4.03 -0.71
CA ARG A 189 -2.37 3.70 -1.63
C ARG A 189 -3.59 4.58 -1.32
N PRO A 190 -4.12 5.35 -2.29
CA PRO A 190 -5.53 5.71 -2.31
C PRO A 190 -6.38 4.44 -2.27
N THR A 191 -7.37 4.37 -1.38
CA THR A 191 -8.37 3.30 -1.45
C THR A 191 -9.08 3.47 -2.79
N PRO A 192 -9.06 2.48 -3.70
CA PRO A 192 -9.76 2.63 -4.97
C PRO A 192 -11.26 2.75 -4.69
N VAL A 193 -11.90 3.69 -5.38
CA VAL A 193 -13.37 3.78 -5.47
C VAL A 193 -13.87 2.43 -5.97
N VAL A 194 -14.48 1.65 -5.08
CA VAL A 194 -15.48 0.67 -5.52
C VAL A 194 -16.68 1.55 -5.85
N PRO A 195 -17.06 1.70 -7.14
CA PRO A 195 -18.32 2.36 -7.45
C PRO A 195 -19.37 1.65 -6.61
N PRO A 196 -20.29 2.35 -5.92
CA PRO A 196 -21.38 1.67 -5.25
C PRO A 196 -21.97 0.74 -6.30
N GLN A 197 -21.88 -0.58 -6.05
CA GLN A 197 -22.64 -1.54 -6.83
C GLN A 197 -24.04 -0.95 -6.76
N ARG A 198 -24.58 -0.51 -7.91
CA ARG A 198 -25.96 -0.07 -7.97
C ARG A 198 -26.70 -1.17 -7.27
N ALA A 199 -27.25 -0.85 -6.11
CA ALA A 199 -28.19 -1.73 -5.48
C ALA A 199 -29.20 -1.99 -6.59
N THR A 200 -29.18 -3.22 -7.12
CA THR A 200 -30.38 -3.83 -7.66
C THR A 200 -31.37 -3.64 -6.53
N GLY A 201 -32.17 -2.58 -6.64
CA GLY A 201 -33.24 -2.32 -5.71
C GLY A 201 -34.08 -3.59 -5.63
N PRO A 202 -34.76 -3.84 -4.51
CA PRO A 202 -35.70 -4.94 -4.45
C PRO A 202 -36.62 -4.81 -5.67
N ALA A 203 -36.71 -5.88 -6.45
CA ALA A 203 -37.61 -5.95 -7.59
C ALA A 203 -38.97 -5.39 -7.15
N GLU A 204 -39.48 -4.42 -7.89
CA GLU A 204 -40.85 -3.94 -7.71
C GLU A 204 -41.78 -5.15 -7.65
N PRO A 205 -42.67 -5.25 -6.65
CA PRO A 205 -43.63 -6.34 -6.62
C PRO A 205 -44.53 -6.22 -7.86
N GLU A 206 -44.63 -7.30 -8.62
CA GLU A 206 -45.58 -7.46 -9.71
C GLU A 206 -46.96 -6.93 -9.30
N PRO A 207 -47.66 -6.15 -10.16
CA PRO A 207 -48.99 -5.69 -9.83
C PRO A 207 -49.94 -6.90 -9.73
N GLN A 208 -50.45 -7.15 -8.52
CA GLN A 208 -51.50 -8.14 -8.27
C GLN A 208 -52.73 -7.83 -9.14
N PRO A 209 -53.37 -8.83 -9.77
CA PRO A 209 -54.57 -8.61 -10.57
C PRO A 209 -55.72 -8.16 -9.66
N GLN A 210 -56.29 -7.00 -9.97
CA GLN A 210 -57.45 -6.45 -9.25
C GLN A 210 -58.67 -7.39 -9.37
N PRO A 211 -59.43 -7.60 -8.28
CA PRO A 211 -60.65 -8.38 -8.34
C PRO A 211 -61.72 -7.61 -9.13
N ARG A 212 -62.28 -8.25 -10.17
CA ARG A 212 -63.44 -7.75 -10.90
C ARG A 212 -64.64 -7.73 -9.95
N THR A 213 -65.03 -6.55 -9.48
CA THR A 213 -66.28 -6.36 -8.74
C THR A 213 -67.45 -6.46 -9.71
N SER A 214 -68.24 -7.52 -9.54
CA SER A 214 -69.57 -7.68 -10.14
C SER A 214 -70.62 -6.91 -9.33
N ALA A 215 -71.25 -5.90 -9.93
CA ALA A 215 -72.61 -5.41 -9.65
C ALA A 215 -72.92 -4.38 -10.77
N GLY A 216 -73.95 -4.48 -11.60
CA GLY A 216 -75.29 -5.04 -11.43
C GLY A 216 -76.29 -3.90 -11.27
N ARG A 217 -77.23 -3.76 -12.24
CA ARG A 217 -78.43 -2.87 -12.35
C ARG A 217 -78.29 -1.75 -13.39
N ARG A 218 -79.27 -1.39 -14.24
CA ARG A 218 -80.74 -1.62 -14.39
C ARG A 218 -81.07 -1.44 -15.89
N ALA A 219 -81.95 -2.22 -16.52
CA ALA A 219 -83.40 -2.02 -16.61
C ALA A 219 -83.81 -0.60 -17.06
N SER A 220 -84.16 -0.49 -18.35
CA SER A 220 -85.40 0.07 -18.92
C SER A 220 -85.48 -0.30 -20.40
#